data_AF-A0A847G2R7-F1
#
_entry.id   AF-A0A847G2R7-F1
#
_cell.length_a   1.000
_cell.length_b   1.000
_cell.length_c   1.000
_cell.angle_alpha   90.00
_cell.angle_beta   90.00
_cell.angle_gamma   90.00
#
_symmetry.space_group_name_H-M   'P 1'
#
loop_
_entity.id
_entity.type
_entity.pdbx_description
1 polymer ?
#
loop_
_entity_poly.entity_id
_entity_poly.type
_entity_poly.pdbx_seq_one_letter_code
_entity_poly.pdbx_strand_id
1 'polypeptide(L)'
;DRISPAAPHTLDGSAYMSTASYNDNGVIIDLSQDYEGIQWMQLNVPGSPVIVEANTVEYRWGSRYTIYTGLPGVVGWNWHQRQQRAIIPSTKITDRVEEIRQFYLTTDVEETLHFIEKYQVAYIIVGQLENLYYPGEGLEKFRDFNGVYWNTVFQNETTTIYQVRRSNGS
;
A
#
# COMPACT_ATOMS: atom_id res chain seq x y z
N ASP A 1 -12.73 33.86 -14.06
CA ASP A 1 -13.55 33.05 -14.95
C ASP A 1 -12.74 32.65 -16.17
N ARG A 2 -12.40 31.36 -16.30
CA ARG A 2 -11.74 30.75 -17.45
C ARG A 2 -12.13 29.27 -17.51
N ILE A 3 -13.30 29.01 -18.08
CA ILE A 3 -13.77 27.66 -18.43
C ILE A 3 -13.30 27.34 -19.85
N SER A 4 -12.60 26.22 -20.02
CA SER A 4 -12.23 25.67 -21.33
C SER A 4 -13.32 24.69 -21.79
N PRO A 5 -13.95 24.87 -22.97
CA PRO A 5 -15.11 24.09 -23.41
C PRO A 5 -14.78 22.71 -24.01
N ALA A 6 -13.62 22.14 -23.69
CA ALA A 6 -13.18 20.84 -24.21
C ALA A 6 -12.64 19.88 -23.13
N ALA A 7 -13.07 20.05 -21.87
CA ALA A 7 -12.76 19.09 -20.81
C ALA A 7 -13.68 17.86 -20.92
N PRO A 8 -13.15 16.65 -21.11
CA PRO A 8 -13.94 15.43 -20.92
C PRO A 8 -14.42 15.38 -19.47
N HIS A 9 -15.71 15.15 -19.27
CA HIS A 9 -16.31 14.97 -17.95
C HIS A 9 -15.97 13.58 -17.39
N THR A 10 -14.74 13.40 -16.94
CA THR A 10 -14.38 12.30 -16.04
C THR A 10 -13.54 12.88 -14.91
N LEU A 11 -14.07 12.80 -13.69
CA LEU A 11 -13.41 13.09 -12.41
C LEU A 11 -12.34 12.04 -12.10
N ASP A 12 -11.51 11.68 -13.08
CA ASP A 12 -10.46 10.70 -12.86
C ASP A 12 -9.16 11.42 -12.57
N GLY A 13 -8.98 11.78 -11.28
CA GLY A 13 -7.76 12.42 -10.77
C GLY A 13 -6.49 11.57 -10.91
N SER A 14 -6.60 10.38 -11.50
CA SER A 14 -5.52 9.44 -11.76
C SER A 14 -5.04 9.43 -13.22
N ALA A 15 -5.74 10.08 -14.15
CA ALA A 15 -5.40 10.07 -15.58
C ALA A 15 -3.99 10.61 -15.90
N TYR A 16 -3.39 11.40 -15.01
CA TYR A 16 -2.01 11.86 -15.12
C TYR A 16 -0.99 10.73 -14.84
N MET A 17 -1.33 9.74 -14.00
CA MET A 17 -0.40 8.67 -13.59
C MET A 17 0.02 7.76 -14.73
N SER A 18 -0.84 7.58 -15.75
CA SER A 18 -0.52 6.72 -16.91
C SER A 18 0.58 7.29 -17.81
N THR A 19 0.96 8.56 -17.62
CA THR A 19 1.94 9.26 -18.47
C THR A 19 3.05 9.96 -17.70
N ALA A 20 3.06 9.83 -16.37
CA ALA A 20 3.93 10.61 -15.50
C ALA A 20 5.00 9.75 -14.82
N SER A 21 6.23 10.24 -14.88
CA SER A 21 7.34 9.77 -14.05
C SER A 21 7.43 10.64 -12.80
N TYR A 22 7.38 10.05 -11.61
CA TYR A 22 7.66 10.78 -10.37
C TYR A 22 9.15 10.67 -10.03
N ASN A 23 9.81 11.79 -9.77
CA ASN A 23 11.19 11.79 -9.30
C ASN A 23 11.20 11.86 -7.77
N ASP A 24 11.57 10.75 -7.13
CA ASP A 24 11.86 10.70 -5.70
C ASP A 24 13.35 10.43 -5.50
N ASN A 25 14.06 11.34 -4.82
CA ASN A 25 15.50 11.23 -4.54
C ASN A 25 16.39 10.94 -5.78
N GLY A 26 16.01 11.39 -6.98
CA GLY A 26 16.75 11.13 -8.21
C GLY A 26 16.37 9.83 -8.93
N VAL A 27 15.41 9.07 -8.41
CA VAL A 27 14.89 7.85 -9.03
C VAL A 27 13.58 8.18 -9.74
N ILE A 28 13.51 7.80 -11.02
CA ILE A 28 12.27 7.87 -11.80
C ILE A 28 11.43 6.64 -11.43
N ILE A 29 10.27 6.89 -10.83
CA ILE A 29 9.24 5.89 -10.58
C ILE A 29 8.24 5.95 -11.73
N ASP A 30 8.01 4.80 -12.37
CA ASP A 30 6.94 4.65 -13.36
C ASP A 30 5.60 4.48 -12.63
N LEU A 31 4.77 5.52 -12.66
CA LEU A 31 3.49 5.54 -11.97
C LEU A 31 2.42 4.67 -12.65
N SER A 32 2.65 4.19 -13.87
CA SER A 32 1.68 3.36 -14.60
C SER A 32 1.44 2.01 -13.91
N GLN A 33 2.48 1.41 -13.33
CA GLN A 33 2.35 0.14 -12.61
C GLN A 33 1.48 0.28 -11.35
N ASP A 34 1.67 1.36 -10.59
CA ASP A 34 0.82 1.64 -9.42
C ASP A 34 -0.60 2.00 -9.83
N TYR A 35 -0.78 2.74 -10.92
CA TYR A 35 -2.09 3.07 -11.47
C TYR A 35 -2.89 1.81 -11.80
N GLU A 36 -2.29 0.84 -12.51
CA GLU A 36 -2.95 -0.42 -12.82
C GLU A 36 -3.25 -1.26 -11.58
N GLY A 37 -2.33 -1.29 -10.61
CA GLY A 37 -2.57 -1.96 -9.33
C GLY A 37 -3.74 -1.35 -8.55
N ILE A 38 -3.83 -0.02 -8.52
CA ILE A 38 -4.93 0.73 -7.89
C ILE A 38 -6.26 0.43 -8.58
N GLN A 39 -6.30 0.46 -9.92
CA GLN A 39 -7.49 0.12 -10.71
C GLN A 39 -7.94 -1.32 -10.43
N TRP A 40 -6.99 -2.25 -10.39
CA TRP A 40 -7.28 -3.64 -10.02
C TRP A 40 -7.90 -3.73 -8.63
N MET A 41 -7.36 -3.03 -7.63
CA MET A 41 -7.93 -3.06 -6.27
C MET A 41 -9.35 -2.49 -6.22
N GLN A 42 -9.61 -1.36 -6.88
CA GLN A 42 -10.94 -0.75 -6.94
C GLN A 42 -12.01 -1.69 -7.53
N LEU A 43 -11.62 -2.52 -8.51
CA LEU A 43 -12.53 -3.43 -9.19
C LEU A 43 -12.70 -4.78 -8.46
N ASN A 44 -11.66 -5.26 -7.78
CA ASN A 44 -11.60 -6.65 -7.31
C ASN A 44 -11.62 -6.80 -5.80
N VAL A 45 -11.40 -5.74 -5.02
CA VAL A 45 -11.33 -5.82 -3.56
C VAL A 45 -12.66 -5.41 -2.94
N PRO A 46 -13.46 -6.36 -2.42
CA PRO A 46 -14.71 -6.03 -1.77
C PRO A 46 -14.50 -5.49 -0.35
N GLY A 47 -15.40 -4.61 0.08
CA GLY A 47 -15.42 -4.08 1.44
C GLY A 47 -14.31 -3.07 1.70
N SER A 48 -13.80 -3.05 2.94
CA SER A 48 -12.73 -2.12 3.36
C SER A 48 -11.60 -2.85 4.11
N PRO A 49 -10.98 -3.87 3.50
CA PRO A 49 -9.84 -4.58 4.09
C PRO A 49 -8.63 -3.67 4.30
N VAL A 50 -7.82 -3.98 5.31
CA VAL A 50 -6.58 -3.24 5.59
C VAL A 50 -5.51 -3.58 4.57
N ILE A 51 -4.82 -2.55 4.11
CA ILE A 51 -3.66 -2.67 3.22
C ILE A 51 -2.40 -2.16 3.90
N VAL A 52 -1.25 -2.73 3.52
CA VAL A 52 0.07 -2.18 3.84
C VAL A 52 0.80 -1.83 2.56
N GLU A 53 1.36 -0.62 2.53
CA GLU A 53 2.13 -0.02 1.44
C GLU A 53 3.26 0.82 2.07
N ALA A 54 4.25 1.21 1.28
CA ALA A 54 5.33 2.06 1.75
C ALA A 54 4.81 3.39 2.32
N ASN A 55 5.39 3.79 3.45
CA ASN A 55 5.17 5.10 4.02
C ASN A 55 6.32 6.03 3.66
N THR A 56 6.00 7.14 2.99
CA THR A 56 6.93 8.22 2.71
C THR A 56 6.60 9.41 3.63
N VAL A 57 7.61 10.18 4.01
CA VAL A 57 7.40 11.48 4.70
C VAL A 57 6.53 12.43 3.86
N GLU A 58 5.81 13.32 4.55
CA GLU A 58 4.77 14.20 3.99
C GLU A 58 5.19 14.88 2.67
N TYR A 59 4.23 14.96 1.73
CA TYR A 59 4.34 15.48 0.36
C TYR A 59 5.09 14.61 -0.67
N ARG A 60 5.45 13.37 -0.32
CA ARG A 60 5.94 12.36 -1.27
C ARG A 60 4.85 11.32 -1.61
N TRP A 61 5.08 10.51 -2.65
CA TRP A 61 4.14 9.53 -3.23
C TRP A 61 3.77 8.33 -2.32
N GLY A 62 3.77 8.50 -1.00
CA GLY A 62 3.33 7.49 -0.03
C GLY A 62 1.83 7.55 0.20
N SER A 63 1.27 6.47 0.76
CA SER A 63 -0.18 6.29 0.96
C SER A 63 -1.01 6.29 -0.34
N ARG A 64 -0.36 6.02 -1.48
CA ARG A 64 -0.97 6.09 -2.81
C ARG A 64 -2.16 5.14 -2.96
N TYR A 65 -2.01 3.88 -2.56
CA TYR A 65 -3.11 2.92 -2.64
C TYR A 65 -4.25 3.33 -1.71
N THR A 66 -3.93 3.74 -0.48
CA THR A 66 -4.91 4.24 0.50
C THR A 66 -5.71 5.42 -0.07
N ILE A 67 -5.03 6.42 -0.63
CA ILE A 67 -5.65 7.64 -1.17
C ILE A 67 -6.57 7.33 -2.35
N TYR A 68 -6.14 6.50 -3.29
CA TYR A 68 -6.89 6.28 -4.53
C TYR A 68 -7.92 5.14 -4.44
N THR A 69 -7.77 4.19 -3.51
CA THR A 69 -8.75 3.10 -3.33
C THR A 69 -9.75 3.38 -2.20
N GLY A 70 -9.43 4.27 -1.26
CA GLY A 70 -10.19 4.47 -0.03
C GLY A 70 -10.06 3.31 0.98
N LEU A 71 -9.21 2.32 0.71
CA LEU A 71 -8.95 1.21 1.63
C LEU A 71 -8.14 1.68 2.85
N PRO A 72 -8.43 1.19 4.06
CA PRO A 72 -7.67 1.54 5.25
C PRO A 72 -6.20 1.11 5.16
N GLY A 73 -5.25 2.05 5.25
CA GLY A 73 -3.83 1.75 5.41
C GLY A 73 -3.41 1.55 6.87
N VAL A 74 -2.33 0.81 7.14
CA VAL A 74 -1.80 0.57 8.52
C VAL A 74 -1.55 1.88 9.31
N VAL A 75 -0.98 2.91 8.67
CA VAL A 75 -0.77 4.23 9.29
C VAL A 75 -2.10 4.84 9.75
N GLY A 76 -3.14 4.76 8.90
CA GLY A 76 -4.50 5.26 9.17
C GLY A 76 -5.41 4.33 9.97
N TRP A 77 -5.00 3.07 10.20
CA TRP A 77 -5.85 2.01 10.74
C TRP A 77 -6.53 2.35 12.07
N ASN A 78 -5.83 3.01 13.00
CA ASN A 78 -6.45 3.39 14.27
C ASN A 78 -7.44 4.53 14.07
N TRP A 79 -7.24 5.47 13.13
CA TRP A 79 -8.22 6.52 12.88
C TRP A 79 -9.57 5.92 12.43
N HIS A 80 -9.53 4.91 11.56
CA HIS A 80 -10.73 4.16 11.16
C HIS A 80 -11.37 3.38 12.33
N GLN A 81 -10.58 2.71 13.18
CA GLN A 81 -11.12 2.11 14.41
C GLN A 81 -11.67 3.14 15.40
N ARG A 82 -11.19 4.38 15.37
CA ARG A 82 -11.48 5.40 16.38
C ARG A 82 -12.59 6.36 16.03
N GLN A 83 -12.99 6.45 14.76
CA GLN A 83 -14.36 6.88 14.46
C GLN A 83 -15.39 6.11 15.30
N GLN A 84 -15.04 4.90 15.78
CA GLN A 84 -15.87 4.14 16.73
C GLN A 84 -15.47 4.32 18.21
N ARG A 85 -14.27 4.83 18.57
CA ARG A 85 -13.73 4.93 19.95
C ARG A 85 -12.71 6.09 20.09
N ALA A 86 -12.96 7.11 20.91
CA ALA A 86 -12.25 8.40 20.87
C ALA A 86 -10.73 8.45 21.23
N ILE A 87 -9.98 9.37 20.56
CA ILE A 87 -8.68 10.07 20.85
C ILE A 87 -7.31 9.34 20.73
N ILE A 88 -6.39 9.79 19.83
CA ILE A 88 -4.95 9.36 19.68
C ILE A 88 -3.92 10.40 20.14
N PRO A 89 -2.91 10.00 20.94
CA PRO A 89 -1.63 10.72 21.07
C PRO A 89 -0.77 10.62 19.79
N SER A 90 -0.02 11.68 19.48
CA SER A 90 0.86 11.77 18.29
C SER A 90 1.97 10.72 18.23
N THR A 91 2.44 10.20 19.37
CA THR A 91 3.50 9.16 19.45
C THR A 91 3.16 7.88 18.70
N LYS A 92 1.87 7.51 18.67
CA LYS A 92 1.41 6.27 18.02
C LYS A 92 1.55 6.29 16.49
N ILE A 93 1.66 7.46 15.86
CA ILE A 93 1.83 7.55 14.41
C ILE A 93 3.28 7.21 14.06
N THR A 94 4.24 7.77 14.78
CA THR A 94 5.67 7.49 14.61
C THR A 94 5.97 6.01 14.79
N ASP A 95 5.41 5.38 15.83
CA ASP A 95 5.57 3.94 16.09
C ASP A 95 5.12 3.09 14.89
N ARG A 96 4.02 3.45 14.23
CA ARG A 96 3.48 2.71 13.09
C ARG A 96 4.31 2.84 11.83
N VAL A 97 4.86 4.03 11.60
CA VAL A 97 5.76 4.25 10.45
C VAL A 97 7.00 3.37 10.62
N GLU A 98 7.53 3.29 11.84
CA GLU A 98 8.65 2.40 12.14
C GLU A 98 8.27 0.92 12.00
N GLU A 99 7.09 0.51 12.48
CA GLU A 99 6.64 -0.88 12.33
C GLU A 99 6.43 -1.28 10.85
N ILE A 100 5.95 -0.36 9.99
CA ILE A 100 5.87 -0.60 8.54
C ILE A 100 7.27 -0.75 7.94
N ARG A 101 8.21 0.10 8.34
CA ARG A 101 9.61 -0.01 7.91
C ARG A 101 10.19 -1.37 8.29
N GLN A 102 10.00 -1.80 9.54
CA GLN A 102 10.47 -3.11 10.01
C GLN A 102 9.78 -4.26 9.26
N PHE A 103 8.47 -4.16 9.00
CA PHE A 103 7.72 -5.14 8.23
C PHE A 103 8.34 -5.40 6.84
N TYR A 104 8.75 -4.37 6.11
CA TYR A 104 9.39 -4.55 4.80
C TYR A 104 10.85 -5.02 4.91
N LEU A 105 11.60 -4.56 5.92
CA LEU A 105 13.03 -4.84 6.05
C LEU A 105 13.36 -6.19 6.72
N THR A 106 12.52 -6.69 7.62
CA THR A 106 12.81 -7.93 8.35
C THR A 106 12.85 -9.14 7.42
N THR A 107 13.77 -10.05 7.67
CA THR A 107 13.83 -11.38 7.04
C THR A 107 13.12 -12.45 7.88
N ASP A 108 12.68 -12.10 9.10
CA ASP A 108 11.93 -12.99 9.98
C ASP A 108 10.44 -13.03 9.56
N VAL A 109 10.00 -14.21 9.14
CA VAL A 109 8.61 -14.41 8.72
C VAL A 109 7.64 -14.36 9.90
N GLU A 110 8.06 -14.74 11.11
CA GLU A 110 7.20 -14.71 12.29
C GLU A 110 6.90 -13.26 12.71
N GLU A 111 7.89 -12.36 12.63
CA GLU A 111 7.67 -10.92 12.83
C GLU A 111 6.70 -10.35 11.78
N THR A 112 6.84 -10.79 10.53
CA THR A 112 5.96 -10.41 9.42
C THR A 112 4.52 -10.86 9.66
N LEU A 113 4.32 -12.09 10.12
CA LEU A 113 3.01 -12.66 10.44
C LEU A 113 2.38 -11.96 11.66
N HIS A 114 3.17 -11.67 12.69
CA HIS A 114 2.70 -10.93 13.85
C HIS A 114 2.20 -9.53 13.47
N PHE A 115 2.93 -8.83 12.59
CA PHE A 115 2.49 -7.54 12.06
C PHE A 115 1.16 -7.67 11.29
N ILE A 116 1.05 -8.66 10.40
CA ILE A 116 -0.16 -8.92 9.62
C ILE A 116 -1.36 -9.14 10.54
N GLU A 117 -1.20 -9.95 11.59
CA GLU A 117 -2.24 -10.22 12.57
C GLU A 117 -2.58 -8.96 13.38
N LYS A 118 -1.58 -8.27 13.93
CA LYS A 118 -1.76 -7.06 14.76
C LYS A 118 -2.55 -5.97 14.05
N TYR A 119 -2.29 -5.77 12.77
CA TYR A 119 -2.96 -4.74 11.96
C TYR A 119 -4.10 -5.27 11.09
N GLN A 120 -4.39 -6.58 11.15
CA GLN A 120 -5.40 -7.25 10.34
C GLN A 120 -5.21 -6.99 8.83
N VAL A 121 -3.95 -6.99 8.39
CA VAL A 121 -3.57 -6.76 6.99
C VAL A 121 -4.16 -7.87 6.12
N ALA A 122 -4.85 -7.46 5.07
CA ALA A 122 -5.43 -8.37 4.09
C ALA A 122 -4.74 -8.27 2.73
N TYR A 123 -4.15 -7.13 2.39
CA TYR A 123 -3.35 -6.96 1.17
C TYR A 123 -2.02 -6.27 1.44
N ILE A 124 -0.98 -6.74 0.75
CA ILE A 124 0.39 -6.24 0.83
C ILE A 124 0.80 -5.77 -0.56
N ILE A 125 1.27 -4.54 -0.65
CA ILE A 125 1.77 -3.94 -1.89
C ILE A 125 3.30 -4.05 -1.88
N VAL A 126 3.88 -4.58 -2.94
CA VAL A 126 5.34 -4.59 -3.14
C VAL A 126 5.62 -4.12 -4.56
N GLY A 127 6.04 -2.86 -4.72
CA GLY A 127 6.38 -2.27 -6.02
C GLY A 127 7.64 -1.42 -5.96
N GLN A 128 7.78 -0.52 -6.95
CA GLN A 128 8.97 0.33 -7.09
C GLN A 128 9.25 1.16 -5.82
N LEU A 129 8.19 1.69 -5.17
CA LEU A 129 8.34 2.51 -3.97
C LEU A 129 8.84 1.69 -2.78
N GLU A 130 8.30 0.48 -2.58
CA GLU A 130 8.75 -0.42 -1.51
C GLU A 130 10.22 -0.83 -1.72
N ASN A 131 10.63 -1.12 -2.96
CA ASN A 131 12.02 -1.41 -3.30
C ASN A 131 12.95 -0.20 -3.06
N LEU A 132 12.49 1.01 -3.36
CA LEU A 132 13.26 2.23 -3.18
C LEU A 132 13.47 2.58 -1.70
N TYR A 133 12.42 2.46 -0.88
CA TYR A 133 12.44 2.89 0.52
C TYR A 133 12.94 1.82 1.49
N TYR A 134 12.80 0.54 1.14
CA TYR A 134 13.18 -0.58 1.98
C TYR A 134 14.08 -1.58 1.23
N PRO A 135 15.22 -1.13 0.67
CA PRO A 135 16.11 -2.03 -0.05
C PRO A 135 16.71 -3.08 0.89
N GLY A 136 16.77 -4.34 0.44
CA GLY A 136 17.40 -5.43 1.16
C GLY A 136 16.70 -6.78 0.95
N GLU A 137 17.27 -7.82 1.58
CA GLU A 137 16.79 -9.21 1.48
C GLU A 137 15.39 -9.40 2.08
N GLY A 138 14.94 -8.49 2.95
CA GLY A 138 13.61 -8.54 3.55
C GLY A 138 12.46 -8.55 2.54
N LEU A 139 12.63 -8.02 1.33
CA LEU A 139 11.60 -8.06 0.30
C LEU A 139 11.48 -9.44 -0.37
N GLU A 140 12.53 -10.26 -0.35
CA GLU A 140 12.53 -11.58 -1.01
C GLU A 140 11.50 -12.52 -0.39
N LYS A 141 11.23 -12.38 0.92
CA LYS A 141 10.23 -13.17 1.64
C LYS A 141 8.86 -13.16 0.97
N PHE A 142 8.44 -12.06 0.35
CA PHE A 142 7.14 -11.96 -0.29
C PHE A 142 7.02 -12.90 -1.50
N ARG A 143 8.10 -13.06 -2.26
CA ARG A 143 8.16 -14.07 -3.32
C ARG A 143 8.26 -15.47 -2.73
N ASP A 144 9.13 -15.66 -1.75
CA ASP A 144 9.51 -16.99 -1.26
C ASP A 144 8.37 -17.69 -0.49
N PHE A 145 7.51 -16.93 0.19
CA PHE A 145 6.33 -17.45 0.89
C PHE A 145 5.00 -17.28 0.12
N ASN A 146 5.06 -16.92 -1.17
CA ASN A 146 3.90 -16.91 -2.03
C ASN A 146 3.29 -18.32 -2.16
N GLY A 147 1.98 -18.44 -2.05
CA GLY A 147 1.26 -19.72 -1.95
C GLY A 147 1.22 -20.32 -0.55
N VAL A 148 2.01 -19.80 0.41
CA VAL A 148 2.07 -20.29 1.80
C VAL A 148 1.26 -19.38 2.73
N TYR A 149 1.69 -18.13 2.90
CA TYR A 149 1.06 -17.15 3.80
C TYR A 149 0.23 -16.10 3.06
N TRP A 150 0.49 -15.91 1.78
CA TRP A 150 -0.24 -15.00 0.90
C TRP A 150 -0.23 -15.54 -0.53
N ASN A 151 -1.10 -15.01 -1.38
CA ASN A 151 -1.12 -15.32 -2.81
C ASN A 151 -0.97 -14.03 -3.62
N THR A 152 -0.16 -14.06 -4.67
CA THR A 152 -0.18 -13.02 -5.71
C THR A 152 -1.58 -12.96 -6.33
N VAL A 153 -2.19 -11.77 -6.32
CA VAL A 153 -3.52 -11.51 -6.90
C VAL A 153 -3.47 -10.49 -8.03
N PHE A 154 -2.41 -9.70 -8.10
CA PHE A 154 -2.08 -8.81 -9.21
C PHE A 154 -0.57 -8.71 -9.35
N GLN A 155 -0.09 -8.64 -10.59
CA GLN A 155 1.29 -8.36 -10.90
C GLN A 155 1.38 -7.59 -12.23
N ASN A 156 2.09 -6.48 -12.22
CA ASN A 156 2.53 -5.77 -13.41
C ASN A 156 4.00 -5.36 -13.24
N GLU A 157 4.86 -5.88 -14.11
CA GLU A 157 6.31 -5.70 -14.06
C GLU A 157 6.88 -5.93 -12.64
N THR A 158 7.28 -4.86 -11.95
CA THR A 158 7.89 -4.91 -10.61
C THR A 158 6.89 -4.71 -9.48
N THR A 159 5.66 -4.33 -9.77
CA THR A 159 4.59 -4.14 -8.79
C THR A 159 3.76 -5.40 -8.64
N THR A 160 3.69 -5.92 -7.41
CA THR A 160 2.91 -7.09 -7.04
C THR A 160 2.01 -6.75 -5.86
N ILE A 161 0.75 -7.19 -5.93
CA ILE A 161 -0.19 -7.14 -4.81
C ILE A 161 -0.42 -8.57 -4.36
N TYR A 162 -0.17 -8.80 -3.06
CA TYR A 162 -0.41 -10.07 -2.40
C TYR A 162 -1.66 -9.99 -1.53
N GLN A 163 -2.49 -11.02 -1.58
CA GLN A 163 -3.60 -11.21 -0.65
C GLN A 163 -3.17 -12.17 0.46
N VAL A 164 -3.28 -11.74 1.72
CA VAL A 164 -3.00 -12.56 2.88
C VAL A 164 -3.97 -13.73 2.95
N ARG A 165 -3.45 -14.94 3.11
CA ARG A 165 -4.26 -16.14 3.32
C ARG A 165 -4.73 -16.14 4.76
N ARG A 166 -6.05 -16.07 4.95
CA ARG A 166 -6.61 -16.34 6.27
C ARG A 166 -6.51 -17.83 6.53
N SER A 167 -5.85 -18.22 7.62
CA SER A 167 -6.05 -19.55 8.18
C SER A 167 -7.53 -19.66 8.53
N ASN A 168 -8.27 -20.48 7.79
CA ASN A 168 -9.60 -20.89 8.24
C ASN A 168 -9.39 -21.59 9.59
N GLY A 169 -9.68 -20.89 10.68
CA GLY A 169 -9.78 -21.53 11.99
C GLY A 169 -10.73 -22.70 11.85
N SER A 170 -10.23 -23.90 12.18
CA SER A 170 -11.06 -25.10 12.33
C SER A 170 -11.98 -24.94 13.53
#